data_AF-A0A7R9K9F5-F1
#
_entry.id   AF-A0A7R9K9F5-F1
#
_cell.length_a   1.000
_cell.length_b   1.000
_cell.length_c   1.000
_cell.angle_alpha   90.00
_cell.angle_beta   90.00
_cell.angle_gamma   90.00
#
_symmetry.space_group_name_H-M   'P 1'
#
loop_
_entity.id
_entity.type
_entity.pdbx_description
1 polymer ?
#
loop_
_entity_poly.entity_id
_entity_poly.type
_entity_poly.pdbx_seq_one_letter_code
_entity_poly.pdbx_strand_id
1 'polypeptide(L)'
;DIDLVVIGKWKTLPLRSLEQALLEHGIAEPTSLKVLDKASVPIVKLTDKQSDVKVDISFNMSNGVRSAQLIKEFKHRFPVLPKLVFVLKHFLLQRDLNEVFTGGISSYSLILMTISFLQLHPRQDAFSPTANLGVLLIEFFELYGRKFNYMKTGIRIKDGGTYISKEEIQKEMVDGHRPSLLCIEDPLTAGNDIGRSSYGALHVKQSFDYAYIVLTQAVNPLYYCFNDRNTRIVSPKLFEI
;
A
#
# COMPACT_ATOMS: atom_id res chain seq x y z
N ASP A 1 -14.44 -6.42 -0.82
CA ASP A 1 -14.37 -7.79 -1.35
C ASP A 1 -13.46 -8.61 -0.43
N ILE A 2 -13.79 -9.89 -0.24
CA ILE A 2 -13.00 -10.84 0.53
C ILE A 2 -12.33 -11.80 -0.44
N ASP A 3 -11.02 -11.92 -0.39
CA ASP A 3 -10.27 -12.92 -1.14
C ASP A 3 -10.18 -14.24 -0.34
N LEU A 4 -10.62 -15.34 -0.95
CA LEU A 4 -10.48 -16.70 -0.42
C LEU A 4 -9.54 -17.53 -1.29
N VAL A 5 -8.73 -18.37 -0.65
CA VAL A 5 -7.83 -19.30 -1.33
C VAL A 5 -8.15 -20.72 -0.91
N VAL A 6 -8.51 -21.57 -1.88
CA VAL A 6 -8.73 -23.00 -1.65
C VAL A 6 -7.47 -23.76 -2.08
N ILE A 7 -6.85 -24.47 -1.13
CA ILE A 7 -5.64 -25.26 -1.35
C ILE A 7 -5.99 -26.73 -1.48
N GLY A 8 -5.53 -27.38 -2.54
CA GLY A 8 -5.79 -28.79 -2.77
C GLY A 8 -4.98 -29.38 -3.92
N LYS A 9 -5.01 -30.72 -4.01
CA LYS A 9 -4.42 -31.47 -5.12
C LYS A 9 -5.45 -31.55 -6.26
N TRP A 10 -5.42 -30.56 -7.15
CA TRP A 10 -6.34 -30.46 -8.28
C TRP A 10 -5.66 -30.96 -9.55
N LYS A 11 -6.23 -31.98 -10.22
CA LYS A 11 -5.79 -32.36 -11.59
C LYS A 11 -6.19 -31.28 -12.60
N THR A 12 -7.39 -30.75 -12.42
CA THR A 12 -7.95 -29.59 -13.12
C THR A 12 -8.62 -28.70 -12.07
N LEU A 13 -8.59 -27.38 -12.26
CA LEU A 13 -9.19 -26.46 -11.30
C LEU A 13 -10.72 -26.65 -11.27
N PRO A 14 -11.35 -26.87 -10.11
CA PRO A 14 -12.76 -27.23 -10.02
C PRO A 14 -13.67 -25.99 -10.06
N LEU A 15 -13.39 -25.02 -10.96
CA LEU A 15 -14.10 -23.73 -11.02
C LEU A 15 -15.61 -23.91 -11.23
N ARG A 16 -15.99 -24.72 -12.23
CA ARG A 16 -17.40 -25.00 -12.58
C ARG A 16 -18.10 -25.88 -11.56
N SER A 17 -17.40 -26.87 -11.01
CA SER A 17 -17.93 -27.70 -9.93
C SER A 17 -18.18 -26.88 -8.66
N LEU A 18 -17.31 -25.92 -8.34
CA LEU A 18 -17.51 -24.99 -7.24
C LEU A 18 -18.70 -24.05 -7.51
N GLU A 19 -18.78 -23.48 -8.71
CA GLU A 19 -19.94 -22.67 -9.14
C GLU A 19 -21.26 -23.41 -8.91
N GLN A 20 -21.36 -24.65 -9.39
CA GLN A 20 -22.56 -25.49 -9.21
C GLN A 20 -22.86 -25.74 -7.73
N ALA A 21 -21.85 -26.12 -6.94
CA ALA A 21 -22.02 -26.39 -5.52
C ALA A 21 -22.51 -25.15 -4.74
N LEU A 22 -21.98 -23.95 -5.06
CA LEU A 22 -22.38 -22.69 -4.42
C LEU A 22 -23.85 -22.35 -4.72
N LEU A 23 -24.33 -22.65 -5.94
CA LEU A 23 -25.72 -22.44 -6.33
C LEU A 23 -26.66 -23.47 -5.68
N GLU A 24 -26.29 -24.75 -5.70
CA GLU A 24 -27.07 -25.84 -5.11
C GLU A 24 -27.29 -25.65 -3.61
N HIS A 25 -26.29 -25.11 -2.91
CA HIS A 25 -26.38 -24.83 -1.47
C HIS A 25 -26.97 -23.44 -1.17
N GLY A 26 -27.39 -22.68 -2.19
CA GLY A 26 -28.01 -21.36 -2.01
C GLY A 26 -27.08 -20.29 -1.41
N ILE A 27 -25.76 -20.44 -1.56
CA ILE A 27 -24.75 -19.49 -1.05
C ILE A 27 -24.74 -18.20 -1.88
N ALA A 28 -24.99 -18.29 -3.19
CA ALA A 28 -25.06 -17.15 -4.09
C ALA A 28 -26.21 -17.28 -5.08
N GLU A 29 -26.64 -16.16 -5.65
CA GLU A 29 -27.60 -16.15 -6.76
C GLU A 29 -26.87 -16.30 -8.11
N PRO A 30 -27.48 -16.93 -9.13
CA PRO A 30 -26.86 -17.12 -10.45
C PRO A 30 -26.37 -15.84 -11.11
N THR A 31 -27.05 -14.72 -10.89
CA THR A 31 -26.69 -13.40 -11.43
C THR A 31 -25.47 -12.78 -10.75
N SER A 32 -25.22 -13.17 -9.50
CA SER A 32 -24.15 -12.63 -8.65
C SER A 32 -22.86 -13.44 -8.73
N LEU A 33 -22.91 -14.65 -9.29
CA LEU A 33 -21.79 -15.57 -9.42
C LEU A 33 -21.21 -15.54 -10.84
N LYS A 34 -19.89 -15.38 -10.96
CA LYS A 34 -19.16 -15.37 -12.24
C LYS A 34 -17.86 -16.14 -12.13
N VAL A 35 -17.68 -17.12 -13.02
CA VAL A 35 -16.39 -17.79 -13.23
C VAL A 35 -15.56 -17.03 -14.26
N LEU A 36 -14.38 -16.60 -13.86
CA LEU A 36 -13.38 -15.94 -14.71
C LEU A 36 -12.24 -16.92 -14.99
N ASP A 37 -12.43 -17.80 -15.97
CA ASP A 37 -11.52 -18.92 -16.27
C ASP A 37 -10.40 -18.57 -17.28
N LYS A 38 -10.53 -17.46 -18.01
CA LYS A 38 -9.56 -17.02 -19.03
C LYS A 38 -8.48 -16.06 -18.53
N ALA A 39 -8.57 -15.60 -17.28
CA ALA A 39 -7.59 -14.70 -16.70
C ALA A 39 -6.27 -15.44 -16.36
N SER A 40 -5.17 -14.70 -16.22
CA SER A 40 -3.88 -15.27 -15.79
C SER A 40 -3.96 -16.00 -14.45
N VAL A 41 -4.88 -15.59 -13.58
CA VAL A 41 -5.27 -16.32 -12.37
C VAL A 41 -6.78 -16.57 -12.46
N PRO A 42 -7.21 -17.83 -12.71
CA PRO A 42 -8.63 -18.16 -12.73
C PRO A 42 -9.28 -18.03 -11.36
N ILE A 43 -10.43 -17.34 -11.30
CA ILE A 43 -11.16 -17.09 -10.05
C ILE A 43 -12.68 -17.27 -10.20
N VAL A 44 -13.35 -17.58 -9.10
CA VAL A 44 -14.81 -17.57 -8.97
C VAL A 44 -15.19 -16.35 -8.14
N LYS A 45 -15.87 -15.38 -8.75
CA LYS A 45 -16.43 -14.22 -8.06
C LYS A 45 -17.87 -14.50 -7.67
N LEU A 46 -18.26 -14.15 -6.46
CA LEU A 46 -19.66 -14.22 -6.02
C LEU A 46 -20.01 -13.05 -5.10
N THR A 47 -21.30 -12.83 -4.89
CA THR A 47 -21.81 -12.07 -3.74
C THR A 47 -22.55 -13.05 -2.85
N ASP A 48 -22.14 -13.16 -1.59
CA ASP A 48 -22.79 -14.04 -0.63
C ASP A 48 -24.23 -13.56 -0.38
N LYS A 49 -25.19 -14.47 -0.52
CA LYS A 49 -26.62 -14.17 -0.47
C LYS A 49 -27.07 -13.64 0.90
N GLN A 50 -26.43 -14.09 1.98
CA GLN A 50 -26.87 -13.72 3.34
C GLN A 50 -26.25 -12.40 3.81
N SER A 51 -24.97 -12.19 3.53
CA SER A 51 -24.20 -11.05 4.04
C SER A 51 -24.03 -9.91 3.04
N ASP A 52 -24.40 -10.12 1.77
CA ASP A 52 -24.14 -9.20 0.65
C ASP A 52 -22.64 -8.89 0.45
N VAL A 53 -21.77 -9.75 0.99
CA VAL A 53 -20.32 -9.59 0.88
C VAL A 53 -19.85 -10.17 -0.44
N LYS A 54 -19.11 -9.36 -1.20
CA LYS A 54 -18.42 -9.80 -2.42
C LYS A 54 -17.21 -10.65 -2.06
N VAL A 55 -17.07 -11.80 -2.71
CA VAL A 55 -16.01 -12.78 -2.47
C VAL A 55 -15.36 -13.19 -3.78
N ASP A 56 -14.02 -13.18 -3.80
CA ASP A 56 -13.20 -13.67 -4.90
C ASP A 56 -12.49 -14.97 -4.44
N ILE A 57 -12.84 -16.11 -5.03
CA ILE A 57 -12.26 -17.41 -4.70
C ILE A 57 -11.21 -17.80 -5.75
N SER A 58 -9.98 -18.03 -5.29
CA SER A 58 -8.86 -18.51 -6.11
C SER A 58 -8.36 -19.87 -5.61
N PHE A 59 -7.65 -20.59 -6.48
CA PHE A 59 -7.13 -21.92 -6.16
C PHE A 59 -5.61 -21.94 -6.17
N ASN A 60 -5.02 -22.58 -5.16
CA ASN A 60 -3.57 -22.78 -5.04
C ASN A 60 -2.71 -21.50 -5.08
N MET A 61 -3.29 -20.33 -4.80
CA MET A 61 -2.59 -19.05 -4.69
C MET A 61 -1.93 -18.86 -3.31
N SER A 62 -0.98 -19.74 -2.97
CA SER A 62 -0.33 -19.77 -1.65
C SER A 62 0.44 -18.49 -1.29
N ASN A 63 0.93 -17.75 -2.29
CA ASN A 63 1.66 -16.50 -2.08
C ASN A 63 0.80 -15.41 -1.40
N GLY A 64 -0.49 -15.34 -1.71
CA GLY A 64 -1.41 -14.39 -1.07
C GLY A 64 -1.57 -14.68 0.43
N VAL A 65 -1.70 -15.96 0.79
CA VAL A 65 -1.81 -16.41 2.18
C VAL A 65 -0.52 -16.09 2.96
N ARG A 66 0.65 -16.39 2.38
CA ARG A 66 1.95 -16.09 2.98
C ARG A 66 2.16 -14.58 3.15
N SER A 67 1.76 -13.77 2.16
CA SER A 67 1.81 -12.32 2.25
C SER A 67 0.93 -11.81 3.40
N ALA A 68 -0.28 -12.33 3.54
CA ALA A 68 -1.18 -11.97 4.64
C ALA A 68 -0.61 -12.36 6.01
N GLN A 69 0.07 -13.51 6.13
CA GLN A 69 0.77 -13.91 7.35
C GLN A 69 1.93 -12.96 7.68
N LEU A 70 2.78 -12.64 6.70
CA LEU A 70 3.85 -11.67 6.85
C LEU A 70 3.34 -10.31 7.32
N ILE A 71 2.26 -9.81 6.72
CA ILE A 71 1.67 -8.53 7.14
C ILE A 71 1.11 -8.63 8.56
N LYS A 72 0.55 -9.77 8.99
CA LYS A 72 0.11 -9.96 10.39
C LYS A 72 1.28 -9.86 11.37
N GLU A 73 2.43 -10.43 11.04
CA GLU A 73 3.65 -10.33 11.86
C GLU A 73 4.11 -8.87 11.98
N PHE A 74 4.16 -8.13 10.87
CA PHE A 74 4.52 -6.72 10.89
C PHE A 74 3.51 -5.84 11.61
N LYS A 75 2.20 -6.16 11.55
CA LYS A 75 1.18 -5.45 12.34
C LYS A 75 1.39 -5.66 13.84
N HIS A 76 1.83 -6.84 14.26
CA HIS A 76 2.16 -7.11 15.65
C HIS A 76 3.42 -6.35 16.08
N ARG A 77 4.46 -6.38 15.24
CA ARG A 77 5.73 -5.66 15.48
C ARG A 77 5.57 -4.14 15.47
N PHE A 78 4.69 -3.61 14.62
CA PHE A 78 4.44 -2.20 14.44
C PHE A 78 2.95 -1.87 14.65
N PRO A 79 2.50 -1.63 15.90
CA PRO A 79 1.10 -1.34 16.22
C PRO A 79 0.52 -0.08 15.54
N VAL A 80 1.39 0.81 15.05
CA VAL A 80 1.02 2.02 14.29
C VAL A 80 0.73 1.73 12.81
N LEU A 81 1.29 0.64 12.26
CA LEU A 81 1.23 0.30 10.83
C LEU A 81 -0.20 0.29 10.27
N PRO A 82 -1.20 -0.35 10.92
CA PRO A 82 -2.56 -0.35 10.38
C PRO A 82 -3.11 1.07 10.21
N LYS A 83 -2.94 1.92 11.22
CA LYS A 83 -3.50 3.28 11.24
C LYS A 83 -2.89 4.15 10.15
N LEU A 84 -1.57 4.08 9.97
CA LEU A 84 -0.87 4.77 8.88
C LEU A 84 -1.34 4.27 7.51
N VAL A 85 -1.36 2.94 7.31
CA VAL A 85 -1.80 2.34 6.03
C VAL A 85 -3.24 2.72 5.70
N PHE A 86 -4.15 2.79 6.68
CA PHE A 86 -5.54 3.21 6.44
C PHE A 86 -5.60 4.62 5.87
N VAL A 87 -4.91 5.58 6.50
CA VAL A 87 -4.89 6.98 6.05
C VAL A 87 -4.23 7.10 4.68
N LEU A 88 -3.08 6.44 4.49
CA LEU A 88 -2.35 6.46 3.21
C LEU A 88 -3.15 5.80 2.08
N LYS A 89 -3.83 4.69 2.35
CA LYS A 89 -4.67 4.00 1.37
C LYS A 89 -5.85 4.87 0.97
N HIS A 90 -6.50 5.53 1.94
CA HIS A 90 -7.57 6.47 1.65
C HIS A 90 -7.06 7.68 0.84
N PHE A 91 -5.89 8.22 1.19
CA PHE A 91 -5.25 9.31 0.48
C PHE A 91 -5.02 9.00 -1.01
N LEU A 92 -4.53 7.79 -1.33
CA LEU A 92 -4.33 7.35 -2.72
C LEU A 92 -5.66 7.07 -3.42
N LEU A 93 -6.62 6.48 -2.72
CA LEU A 93 -7.96 6.19 -3.25
C LEU A 93 -8.67 7.46 -3.71
N GLN A 94 -8.63 8.54 -2.92
CA GLN A 94 -9.25 9.82 -3.28
C GLN A 94 -8.63 10.50 -4.52
N ARG A 95 -7.52 9.98 -5.03
CA ARG A 95 -6.76 10.53 -6.17
C ARG A 95 -6.66 9.54 -7.33
N ASP A 96 -7.36 8.40 -7.24
CA ASP A 96 -7.27 7.31 -8.21
C ASP A 96 -5.85 6.77 -8.43
N LEU A 97 -5.00 6.86 -7.38
CA LEU A 97 -3.59 6.42 -7.39
C LEU A 97 -3.37 5.05 -6.75
N ASN A 98 -4.44 4.35 -6.38
CA ASN A 98 -4.40 3.03 -5.74
C ASN A 98 -4.54 1.85 -6.73
N GLU A 99 -4.75 2.12 -8.02
CA GLU A 99 -4.97 1.12 -9.05
C GLU A 99 -3.70 0.88 -9.86
N VAL A 100 -3.17 -0.36 -9.86
CA VAL A 100 -1.96 -0.69 -10.63
C VAL A 100 -2.21 -0.73 -12.14
N PHE A 101 -3.46 -0.92 -12.56
CA PHE A 101 -3.82 -0.90 -13.98
C PHE A 101 -3.51 0.46 -14.63
N THR A 102 -3.73 1.54 -13.90
CA THR A 102 -3.42 2.93 -14.30
C THR A 102 -2.01 3.38 -13.87
N GLY A 103 -1.18 2.45 -13.35
CA GLY A 103 0.18 2.71 -12.91
C GLY A 103 0.32 3.23 -11.48
N GLY A 104 -0.76 3.21 -10.69
CA GLY A 104 -0.76 3.56 -9.27
C GLY A 104 -0.02 2.57 -8.38
N ILE A 105 -0.10 2.77 -7.06
CA ILE A 105 0.56 1.92 -6.06
C ILE A 105 -0.41 0.84 -5.57
N SER A 106 0.00 -0.42 -5.64
CA SER A 106 -0.79 -1.52 -5.10
C SER A 106 -0.90 -1.42 -3.57
N SER A 107 -1.97 -1.99 -2.98
CA SER A 107 -2.11 -2.05 -1.53
C SER A 107 -0.92 -2.74 -0.86
N TYR A 108 -0.36 -3.79 -1.47
CA TYR A 108 0.79 -4.51 -0.92
C TYR A 108 2.07 -3.65 -0.98
N SER A 109 2.34 -3.00 -2.12
CA SER A 109 3.46 -2.06 -2.28
C SER A 109 3.41 -0.94 -1.23
N LEU A 110 2.24 -0.34 -0.99
CA LEU A 110 2.06 0.71 0.01
C LEU A 110 2.36 0.21 1.43
N ILE A 111 1.91 -1.00 1.76
CA ILE A 111 2.19 -1.61 3.07
C ILE A 111 3.70 -1.85 3.22
N LEU A 112 4.38 -2.39 2.20
CA LEU A 112 5.83 -2.61 2.24
C LEU A 112 6.62 -1.30 2.36
N MET A 113 6.21 -0.24 1.66
CA MET A 113 6.78 1.10 1.84
C MET A 113 6.59 1.59 3.28
N THR A 114 5.41 1.41 3.85
CA THR A 114 5.14 1.83 5.24
C THR A 114 5.94 1.02 6.26
N ILE A 115 6.12 -0.29 6.02
CA ILE A 115 6.98 -1.15 6.85
C ILE A 115 8.43 -0.68 6.76
N SER A 116 8.95 -0.44 5.56
CA SER A 116 10.32 0.06 5.35
C SER A 116 10.55 1.40 6.06
N PHE A 117 9.60 2.33 5.95
CA PHE A 117 9.63 3.60 6.66
C PHE A 117 9.73 3.42 8.18
N LEU A 118 8.92 2.53 8.77
CA LEU A 118 8.93 2.27 10.22
C LEU A 118 10.20 1.53 10.67
N GLN A 119 10.70 0.61 9.86
CA GLN A 119 11.93 -0.15 10.10
C GLN A 119 13.16 0.76 10.17
N LEU A 120 13.25 1.72 9.25
CA LEU A 120 14.39 2.61 9.07
C LEU A 120 14.18 3.98 9.74
N HIS A 121 13.12 4.12 10.55
CA HIS A 121 12.81 5.36 11.21
C HIS A 121 13.87 5.68 12.28
N PRO A 122 14.47 6.89 12.30
CA PRO A 122 15.52 7.22 13.28
C PRO A 122 14.99 7.30 14.72
N ARG A 123 13.70 7.62 14.89
CA ARG A 123 13.08 7.71 16.21
C ARG A 123 12.76 6.32 16.78
N GLN A 124 13.27 6.05 17.99
CA GLN A 124 13.00 4.81 18.71
C GLN A 124 11.53 4.65 19.14
N ASP A 125 10.78 5.75 19.26
CA ASP A 125 9.35 5.68 19.63
C ASP A 125 8.43 5.43 18.42
N ALA A 126 8.94 5.42 17.19
CA ALA A 126 8.14 5.29 15.97
C ALA A 126 7.33 3.97 15.91
N PHE A 127 7.80 2.92 16.60
CA PHE A 127 7.11 1.64 16.70
C PHE A 127 6.26 1.50 17.98
N SER A 128 6.23 2.50 18.85
CA SER A 128 5.40 2.50 20.05
C SER A 128 3.90 2.64 19.71
N PRO A 129 2.99 1.97 20.43
CA PRO A 129 1.55 2.23 20.35
C PRO A 129 1.17 3.71 20.61
N THR A 130 2.00 4.43 21.36
CA THR A 130 1.81 5.84 21.74
C THR A 130 2.53 6.82 20.82
N ALA A 131 3.14 6.34 19.73
CA ALA A 131 3.84 7.21 18.79
C ALA A 131 2.90 8.27 18.22
N ASN A 132 3.44 9.46 17.97
CA ASN A 132 2.69 10.51 17.32
C ASN A 132 2.48 10.19 15.83
N LEU A 133 1.32 9.61 15.51
CA LEU A 133 0.93 9.22 14.15
C LEU A 133 0.92 10.39 13.17
N GLY A 134 0.61 11.62 13.63
CA GLY A 134 0.61 12.81 12.79
C GLY A 134 2.01 13.15 12.30
N VAL A 135 3.00 13.10 13.19
CA VAL A 135 4.41 13.30 12.82
C VAL A 135 4.88 12.20 11.88
N LEU A 136 4.59 10.92 12.19
CA LEU A 136 4.96 9.79 11.32
C LEU A 136 4.35 9.90 9.92
N LEU A 137 3.10 10.36 9.83
CA LEU A 137 2.43 10.57 8.55
C LEU A 137 3.11 11.68 7.73
N ILE A 138 3.44 12.81 8.36
CA ILE A 138 4.16 13.92 7.69
C ILE A 138 5.55 13.46 7.24
N GLU A 139 6.30 12.76 8.09
CA GLU A 139 7.63 12.22 7.77
C GLU A 139 7.58 11.16 6.67
N PHE A 140 6.54 10.33 6.62
CA PHE A 140 6.33 9.39 5.50
C PHE A 140 6.17 10.13 4.18
N PHE A 141 5.32 11.18 4.15
CA PHE A 141 5.14 12.00 2.96
C PHE A 141 6.41 12.77 2.58
N GLU A 142 7.19 13.23 3.56
CA GLU A 142 8.48 13.87 3.31
C GLU A 142 9.47 12.88 2.66
N LEU A 143 9.57 11.68 3.22
CA LEU A 143 10.49 10.67 2.75
C LEU A 143 10.16 10.28 1.31
N TYR A 144 8.94 9.79 1.05
CA TYR A 144 8.57 9.28 -0.26
C TYR A 144 8.16 10.38 -1.25
N GLY A 145 7.87 11.60 -0.79
CA GLY A 145 7.61 12.75 -1.65
C GLY A 145 8.87 13.50 -2.08
N ARG A 146 9.92 13.54 -1.23
CA ARG A 146 11.09 14.41 -1.46
C ARG A 146 12.43 13.71 -1.37
N LYS A 147 12.64 12.87 -0.36
CA LYS A 147 13.99 12.37 0.00
C LYS A 147 14.35 11.05 -0.70
N PHE A 148 13.37 10.18 -0.94
CA PHE A 148 13.60 8.85 -1.51
C PHE A 148 14.04 8.94 -2.97
N ASN A 149 15.17 8.31 -3.31
CA ASN A 149 15.70 8.31 -4.66
C ASN A 149 15.12 7.16 -5.49
N TYR A 150 13.97 7.40 -6.10
CA TYR A 150 13.30 6.46 -7.01
C TYR A 150 14.15 6.03 -8.21
N MET A 151 15.24 6.72 -8.55
CA MET A 151 16.08 6.34 -9.70
C MET A 151 17.13 5.30 -9.33
N LYS A 152 17.67 5.35 -8.12
CA LYS A 152 18.83 4.53 -7.71
C LYS A 152 18.56 3.56 -6.58
N THR A 153 17.50 3.77 -5.81
CA THR A 153 17.25 3.04 -4.57
C THR A 153 16.07 2.09 -4.72
N GLY A 154 16.23 0.88 -4.19
CA GLY A 154 15.17 -0.09 -3.96
C GLY A 154 14.94 -0.35 -2.47
N ILE A 155 13.79 -0.95 -2.16
CA ILE A 155 13.34 -1.23 -0.80
C ILE A 155 13.47 -2.72 -0.51
N ARG A 156 14.20 -3.07 0.55
CA ARG A 156 14.27 -4.42 1.13
C ARG A 156 13.78 -4.35 2.56
N ILE A 157 12.84 -5.23 2.94
CA ILE A 157 12.26 -5.25 4.30
C ILE A 157 12.72 -6.43 5.17
N LYS A 158 13.56 -7.32 4.61
CA LYS A 158 14.19 -8.43 5.35
C LYS A 158 15.19 -7.89 6.37
N ASP A 159 15.44 -8.67 7.42
CA ASP A 159 16.51 -8.43 8.41
C ASP A 159 16.51 -7.03 9.04
N GLY A 160 15.33 -6.47 9.29
CA GLY A 160 15.19 -5.13 9.87
C GLY A 160 15.10 -4.00 8.86
N GLY A 161 15.17 -4.30 7.56
CA GLY A 161 14.98 -3.37 6.47
C GLY A 161 16.27 -2.66 6.04
N THR A 162 16.36 -2.34 4.75
CA THR A 162 17.46 -1.56 4.19
C THR A 162 17.07 -0.89 2.88
N TYR A 163 17.71 0.24 2.58
CA TYR A 163 17.71 0.85 1.27
C TYR A 163 18.93 0.37 0.50
N ILE A 164 18.69 -0.35 -0.59
CA ILE A 164 19.72 -1.00 -1.39
C ILE A 164 19.78 -0.34 -2.77
N SER A 165 20.93 -0.37 -3.42
CA SER A 165 21.01 0.12 -4.80
C SER A 165 20.24 -0.80 -5.74
N LYS A 166 19.63 -0.23 -6.78
CA LYS A 166 18.95 -1.02 -7.81
C LYS A 166 19.90 -1.93 -8.59
N GLU A 167 21.17 -1.54 -8.69
CA GLU A 167 22.22 -2.36 -9.29
C GLU A 167 22.42 -3.67 -8.51
N GLU A 168 22.41 -3.63 -7.18
CA GLU A 168 22.49 -4.83 -6.35
C GLU A 168 21.23 -5.69 -6.49
N ILE A 169 20.03 -5.09 -6.44
CA ILE A 169 18.78 -5.84 -6.66
C ILE A 169 18.80 -6.53 -8.02
N GLN A 170 19.26 -5.84 -9.07
CA GLN A 170 19.29 -6.37 -10.42
C GLN A 170 20.12 -7.66 -10.54
N LYS A 171 21.20 -7.82 -9.75
CA LYS A 171 22.01 -9.04 -9.71
C LYS A 171 21.24 -10.25 -9.21
N GLU A 172 20.21 -10.03 -8.40
CA GLU A 172 19.36 -11.07 -7.82
C GLU A 172 18.08 -11.31 -8.65
N MET A 173 17.79 -10.48 -9.67
CA MET A 173 16.61 -10.63 -10.52
C MET A 173 16.79 -11.75 -11.55
N VAL A 174 15.71 -12.44 -11.87
CA VAL A 174 15.68 -13.45 -12.92
C VAL A 174 15.95 -12.79 -14.29
N ASP A 175 16.85 -13.40 -15.06
CA ASP A 175 17.48 -12.88 -16.28
C ASP A 175 16.61 -11.94 -17.13
N GLY A 176 17.16 -10.76 -17.44
CA GLY A 176 16.60 -9.76 -18.37
C GLY A 176 15.69 -8.70 -17.76
N HIS A 177 15.25 -8.84 -16.50
CA HIS A 177 14.42 -7.83 -15.86
C HIS A 177 15.23 -6.65 -15.35
N ARG A 178 14.71 -5.44 -15.58
CA ARG A 178 15.26 -4.22 -14.99
C ARG A 178 14.44 -3.84 -13.74
N PRO A 179 15.09 -3.32 -12.70
CA PRO A 179 14.40 -2.75 -11.55
C PRO A 179 13.39 -1.68 -11.99
N SER A 180 12.16 -1.77 -11.49
CA SER A 180 11.12 -0.78 -11.80
C SER A 180 11.40 0.56 -11.13
N LEU A 181 10.63 1.60 -11.46
CA LEU A 181 10.78 2.92 -10.86
C LEU A 181 10.60 2.88 -9.33
N LEU A 182 9.51 2.30 -8.85
CA LEU A 182 9.32 1.96 -7.44
C LEU A 182 9.82 0.53 -7.23
N CYS A 183 11.11 0.35 -6.97
CA CYS A 183 11.66 -1.00 -6.80
C CYS A 183 11.49 -1.48 -5.36
N ILE A 184 10.72 -2.55 -5.17
CA ILE A 184 10.50 -3.18 -3.86
C ILE A 184 10.75 -4.67 -4.00
N GLU A 185 11.75 -5.19 -3.30
CA GLU A 185 12.03 -6.62 -3.27
C GLU A 185 10.86 -7.37 -2.61
N ASP A 186 10.38 -8.42 -3.27
CA ASP A 186 9.41 -9.32 -2.66
C ASP A 186 10.06 -10.14 -1.55
N PRO A 187 9.62 -10.00 -0.28
CA PRO A 187 10.16 -10.77 0.83
C PRO A 187 9.95 -12.28 0.69
N LEU A 188 8.97 -12.70 -0.11
CA LEU A 188 8.55 -14.10 -0.25
C LEU A 188 9.02 -14.75 -1.56
N THR A 189 9.42 -13.96 -2.56
CA THR A 189 9.81 -14.43 -3.89
C THR A 189 11.12 -13.76 -4.32
N ALA A 190 12.23 -14.49 -4.25
CA ALA A 190 13.53 -13.95 -4.66
C ALA A 190 13.52 -13.46 -6.12
N GLY A 191 14.15 -12.32 -6.38
CA GLY A 191 14.26 -11.71 -7.71
C GLY A 191 12.97 -11.07 -8.25
N ASN A 192 11.87 -11.10 -7.49
CA ASN A 192 10.62 -10.45 -7.87
C ASN A 192 10.59 -8.99 -7.37
N ASP A 193 10.13 -8.08 -8.23
CA ASP A 193 9.95 -6.66 -7.91
C ASP A 193 8.45 -6.34 -7.82
N ILE A 194 7.98 -6.05 -6.61
CA ILE A 194 6.57 -5.80 -6.31
C ILE A 194 6.05 -4.51 -6.93
N GLY A 195 6.91 -3.51 -7.17
CA GLY A 195 6.48 -2.23 -7.74
C GLY A 195 6.52 -2.18 -9.26
N ARG A 196 6.74 -3.32 -9.95
CA ARG A 196 6.79 -3.42 -11.41
C ARG A 196 5.57 -2.82 -12.12
N SER A 197 4.37 -3.01 -11.56
CA SER A 197 3.13 -2.47 -12.12
C SER A 197 2.86 -1.02 -11.72
N SER A 198 3.67 -0.42 -10.85
CA SER A 198 3.54 0.98 -10.40
C SER A 198 4.34 1.93 -11.28
N TYR A 199 4.14 1.85 -12.60
CA TYR A 199 4.87 2.65 -13.58
C TYR A 199 4.56 4.17 -13.49
N GLY A 200 3.45 4.55 -12.86
CA GLY A 200 3.06 5.93 -12.54
C GLY A 200 3.57 6.43 -11.18
N ALA A 201 4.53 5.76 -10.53
CA ALA A 201 4.98 6.11 -9.19
C ALA A 201 5.50 7.56 -9.02
N LEU A 202 5.92 8.24 -10.10
CA LEU A 202 6.27 9.67 -10.02
C LEU A 202 5.06 10.57 -9.72
N HIS A 203 3.86 10.25 -10.21
CA HIS A 203 2.65 11.00 -9.87
C HIS A 203 2.29 10.83 -8.39
N VAL A 204 2.55 9.63 -7.86
CA VAL A 204 2.35 9.34 -6.45
C VAL A 204 3.37 10.10 -5.60
N LYS A 205 4.63 10.13 -6.02
CA LYS A 205 5.69 10.94 -5.40
C LYS A 205 5.31 12.43 -5.37
N GLN A 206 4.81 12.99 -6.47
CA GLN A 206 4.32 14.38 -6.51
C GLN A 206 3.15 14.61 -5.55
N SER A 207 2.23 13.66 -5.46
CA SER A 207 1.09 13.74 -4.53
C SER A 207 1.54 13.68 -3.07
N PHE A 208 2.54 12.85 -2.75
CA PHE A 208 3.16 12.81 -1.42
C PHE A 208 3.89 14.10 -1.07
N ASP A 209 4.64 14.68 -2.02
CA ASP A 209 5.27 15.99 -1.82
C ASP A 209 4.24 17.08 -1.51
N TYR A 210 3.15 17.14 -2.30
CA TYR A 210 2.06 18.07 -2.05
C TYR A 210 1.43 17.87 -0.66
N ALA A 211 1.17 16.62 -0.27
CA ALA A 211 0.62 16.30 1.05
C ALA A 211 1.54 16.75 2.18
N TYR A 212 2.85 16.54 2.04
CA TYR A 212 3.85 17.04 2.99
C TYR A 212 3.77 18.56 3.14
N ILE A 213 3.73 19.32 2.04
CA ILE A 213 3.62 20.78 2.06
C ILE A 213 2.38 21.22 2.83
N VAL A 214 1.22 20.69 2.45
CA VAL A 214 -0.08 21.08 3.01
C VAL A 214 -0.15 20.79 4.51
N LEU A 215 0.24 19.57 4.92
CA LEU A 215 0.18 19.20 6.33
C LEU A 215 1.19 19.98 7.17
N THR A 216 2.41 20.20 6.67
CA THR A 216 3.43 20.99 7.38
C THR A 216 2.99 22.44 7.58
N GLN A 217 2.34 23.04 6.57
CA GLN A 217 1.76 24.38 6.69
C GLN A 217 0.61 24.42 7.71
N ALA A 218 -0.29 23.43 7.68
CA ALA A 218 -1.44 23.38 8.57
C ALA A 218 -1.07 23.23 10.05
N VAL A 219 0.05 22.57 10.36
CA VAL A 219 0.56 22.41 11.73
C VAL A 219 1.54 23.50 12.14
N ASN A 220 1.89 24.42 11.25
CA ASN A 220 2.78 25.53 11.57
C ASN A 220 2.05 26.52 12.51
N PRO A 221 2.55 26.76 13.74
CA PRO A 221 1.92 27.69 14.68
C PRO A 221 1.72 29.11 14.11
N LEU A 222 2.60 29.54 13.21
CA LEU A 222 2.51 30.85 12.56
C LEU A 222 1.35 30.94 11.56
N TYR A 223 0.86 29.81 11.04
CA TYR A 223 -0.27 29.80 10.11
C TYR A 223 -1.56 30.29 10.77
N TYR A 224 -1.78 29.97 12.05
CA TYR A 224 -2.90 30.50 12.83
C TYR A 224 -2.75 32.01 13.07
N CYS A 225 -1.53 32.50 13.29
CA CYS A 225 -1.26 33.91 13.56
C CYS A 225 -1.66 34.84 12.39
N PHE A 226 -1.58 34.36 11.15
CA PHE A 226 -1.96 35.14 9.95
C PHE A 226 -3.41 34.94 9.50
N ASN A 227 -4.04 33.82 9.87
CA ASN A 227 -5.35 33.42 9.36
C ASN A 227 -6.47 33.51 10.42
N ASP A 228 -6.15 33.94 11.64
CA ASP A 228 -7.15 34.30 12.64
C ASP A 228 -7.90 35.56 12.19
N ARG A 229 -9.11 35.36 11.64
CA ARG A 229 -9.95 36.46 11.13
C ARG A 229 -10.45 37.40 12.23
N ASN A 230 -10.18 37.09 13.50
CA ASN A 230 -10.58 37.88 14.66
C ASN A 230 -9.50 38.84 15.20
N THR A 231 -8.27 38.85 14.66
CA THR A 231 -7.20 39.78 15.10
C THR A 231 -6.91 40.92 14.12
N ARG A 232 -7.78 41.15 13.12
CA ARG A 232 -7.77 42.42 12.36
C ARG A 232 -8.42 43.55 13.16
N ILE A 233 -7.84 43.91 14.30
CA ILE A 233 -8.14 45.17 14.99
C ILE A 233 -6.82 45.84 15.36
N VAL A 234 -6.56 46.93 14.63
CA VAL A 234 -5.58 48.02 14.84
C VAL A 234 -4.10 47.68 14.63
N SER A 235 -3.62 48.06 13.45
CA SER A 235 -2.21 48.36 13.17
C SER A 235 -1.74 49.54 14.03
N PRO A 236 -0.66 49.43 14.81
CA PRO A 236 0.16 50.57 15.17
C PRO A 236 1.22 50.74 14.07
N LYS A 237 1.17 51.89 13.40
CA LYS A 237 2.30 52.45 12.65
C LYS A 237 3.57 52.37 13.48
N LEU A 238 4.65 51.82 12.94
CA LEU A 238 6.06 52.00 13.33
C LEU A 238 6.84 51.03 12.40
N PHE A 239 7.71 51.44 11.49
CA PHE A 239 8.82 52.38 11.62
C PHE A 239 9.06 53.15 10.30
N GLU A 240 9.10 54.48 10.40
CA GLU A 240 10.06 55.30 9.65
C GLU A 240 11.29 55.44 10.54
N ILE A 241 12.45 55.04 10.01
CA ILE A 241 13.80 55.67 10.00
C ILE A 241 14.71 54.69 9.26
#